data_AF-A0A7W7P672-F1
#
_entry.id   AF-A0A7W7P672-F1
#
_cell.length_a   1.000
_cell.length_b   1.000
_cell.length_c   1.000
_cell.angle_alpha   90.00
_cell.angle_beta   90.00
_cell.angle_gamma   90.00
#
_symmetry.space_group_name_H-M   'P 1'
#
loop_
_entity.id
_entity.type
_entity.pdbx_description
1 polymer ?
#
loop_
_entity_poly.entity_id
_entity_poly.type
_entity_poly.pdbx_seq_one_letter_code
_entity_poly.pdbx_strand_id
1 'polypeptide(L)' 'MNRALALFSLITPLWLVGCASQPAPQQEPYSDEQVKSFAVKMLGTSSMSDELFAKYRRALTEPHANGRSGS' A
#
# COMPACT_ATOMS: atom_id res chain seq x y z
N MET A 1 1.53 -50.72 -14.62
CA MET A 1 2.31 -49.50 -14.97
C MET A 1 1.72 -48.27 -14.28
N ASN A 2 1.42 -48.34 -12.98
CA ASN A 2 0.54 -47.35 -12.33
C ASN A 2 1.23 -46.65 -11.15
N ARG A 3 2.40 -47.15 -10.72
CA ARG A 3 3.17 -46.58 -9.62
C ARG A 3 3.83 -45.25 -10.02
N ALA A 4 4.33 -45.15 -11.25
CA ALA A 4 4.90 -43.91 -11.77
C ALA A 4 3.85 -42.80 -11.92
N LEU A 5 2.64 -43.16 -12.41
CA LEU A 5 1.52 -42.22 -12.55
C LEU A 5 1.05 -41.70 -11.18
N ALA A 6 0.97 -42.59 -10.17
CA ALA A 6 0.63 -42.21 -8.80
C ALA A 6 1.69 -41.30 -8.15
N LEU A 7 2.97 -41.52 -8.43
CA LEU A 7 4.04 -40.64 -7.96
C LEU A 7 3.96 -39.26 -8.63
N PHE A 8 3.70 -39.22 -9.93
CA PHE A 8 3.56 -37.96 -10.67
C PHE A 8 2.39 -37.13 -10.16
N SER A 9 1.25 -37.75 -9.88
CA SER A 9 0.07 -37.02 -9.35
C SER A 9 0.32 -36.49 -7.93
N LEU A 10 1.20 -37.11 -7.16
CA LEU A 10 1.55 -36.68 -5.81
C LEU A 10 2.55 -35.51 -5.81
N ILE A 11 3.48 -35.50 -6.77
CA ILE A 11 4.56 -34.49 -6.83
C ILE A 11 4.09 -33.20 -7.50
N THR A 12 3.20 -33.29 -8.50
CA THR A 12 2.68 -32.13 -9.24
C THR A 12 2.08 -31.02 -8.35
N PRO A 13 1.23 -31.30 -7.35
CA PRO A 13 0.69 -30.25 -6.48
C PRO A 13 1.75 -29.57 -5.60
N LEU A 14 2.82 -30.27 -5.20
CA LEU A 14 3.91 -29.66 -4.42
C LEU A 14 4.69 -28.62 -5.25
N TRP A 15 4.87 -28.86 -6.54
CA TRP A 15 5.51 -27.89 -7.44
C TRP A 15 4.64 -26.65 -7.70
N LEU A 16 3.31 -26.81 -7.72
CA LEU A 16 2.37 -25.72 -7.97
C LEU A 16 2.21 -24.77 -6.76
N VAL A 17 2.33 -25.28 -5.53
CA VAL A 17 2.28 -24.45 -4.31
C VAL A 17 3.41 -23.42 -4.27
N GLY A 18 4.60 -23.78 -4.79
CA GLY A 18 5.73 -22.85 -4.92
C GLY A 18 5.48 -21.69 -5.90
N CYS A 19 4.68 -21.92 -6.95
CA CYS A 19 4.34 -20.89 -7.94
C CYS A 19 3.25 -19.91 -7.46
N ALA A 20 2.39 -20.34 -6.53
CA ALA A 20 1.33 -19.49 -5.95
C ALA A 20 1.78 -18.74 -4.68
N SER A 21 2.98 -19.04 -4.17
CA SER A 21 3.53 -18.36 -3.00
C SER A 21 4.13 -17.02 -3.40
N GLN A 22 3.27 -16.05 -3.73
CA GLN A 22 3.66 -14.65 -3.63
C GLN A 22 3.73 -14.31 -2.14
N PRO A 23 4.89 -13.96 -1.57
CA PRO A 23 4.93 -13.40 -0.23
C PRO A 23 4.01 -12.19 -0.25
N ALA A 24 3.08 -12.12 0.71
CA ALA A 24 2.26 -10.93 0.88
C ALA A 24 3.21 -9.73 0.91
N PRO A 25 2.97 -8.68 0.10
CA PRO A 25 3.80 -7.49 0.17
C PRO A 25 3.85 -7.06 1.63
N GLN A 26 5.05 -7.01 2.21
CA GLN A 26 5.25 -6.35 3.49
C GLN A 26 5.07 -4.87 3.24
N GLN A 27 3.82 -4.45 3.12
CA GLN A 27 3.46 -3.07 2.90
C GLN A 27 3.45 -2.42 4.28
N GLU A 28 4.62 -1.92 4.66
CA GLU A 28 4.74 -1.05 5.83
C GLU A 28 3.71 0.09 5.70
N PRO A 29 2.97 0.42 6.78
CA PRO A 29 2.09 1.57 6.78
C PRO A 29 2.85 2.82 6.36
N TYR A 30 2.25 3.62 5.47
CA TYR A 30 2.85 4.90 5.10
C TYR A 30 2.94 5.81 6.32
N SER A 31 4.09 6.45 6.50
CA SER A 31 4.26 7.50 7.51
C SER A 31 3.36 8.70 7.19
N ASP A 32 2.99 9.46 8.23
CA ASP A 32 2.21 10.69 8.08
C ASP A 32 2.84 11.65 7.06
N GLU A 33 4.16 11.74 7.01
CA GLU A 33 4.88 12.60 6.07
C GLU A 33 4.78 12.10 4.62
N GLN A 34 4.79 10.78 4.41
CA GLN A 34 4.53 10.19 3.10
C GLN A 34 3.10 10.44 2.66
N VAL A 35 2.13 10.32 3.57
CA VAL A 35 0.71 10.57 3.26
C VAL A 35 0.47 12.05 2.93
N LYS A 36 1.01 12.98 3.74
CA LYS A 36 0.87 14.43 3.52
C LYS A 36 1.52 14.88 2.21
N SER A 37 2.75 14.43 1.94
CA SER A 37 3.46 14.79 0.71
C SER A 37 2.76 14.25 -0.54
N PHE A 38 2.24 13.02 -0.47
CA PHE A 38 1.40 12.46 -1.52
C PHE A 38 0.12 13.28 -1.74
N ALA A 39 -0.59 13.63 -0.66
CA ALA A 39 -1.81 14.43 -0.75
C ALA A 39 -1.55 15.79 -1.40
N VAL A 40 -0.52 16.53 -0.98
CA VAL A 40 -0.16 17.83 -1.60
C VAL A 40 0.13 17.68 -3.09
N LYS A 41 0.85 16.63 -3.49
CA LYS A 41 1.14 16.34 -4.90
C LYS A 41 -0.15 16.11 -5.70
N MET A 42 -1.06 15.27 -5.20
CA MET A 42 -2.34 14.99 -5.88
C MET A 42 -3.21 16.24 -6.00
N LEU A 43 -3.29 17.04 -4.93
CA LEU A 43 -4.05 18.29 -4.95
C LEU A 43 -3.52 19.26 -6.01
N GLY A 44 -2.19 19.36 -6.17
CA GLY A 44 -1.57 20.23 -7.18
C GLY A 44 -1.81 19.79 -8.63
N THR A 45 -2.23 18.54 -8.85
CA THR A 45 -2.60 18.03 -10.19
C THR A 45 -4.10 18.17 -10.50
N SER A 46 -4.90 18.56 -9.52
CA SER A 46 -6.35 18.68 -9.68
C SER A 46 -6.75 20.02 -10.30
N SER A 47 -7.97 20.12 -10.82
CA SER A 47 -8.52 21.33 -11.43
C SER A 47 -9.05 22.35 -10.39
N MET A 48 -8.53 22.36 -9.17
CA MET A 48 -9.01 23.26 -8.10
C MET A 48 -8.43 24.67 -8.25
N SER A 49 -9.11 25.65 -7.65
CA SER A 49 -8.60 27.03 -7.61
C SER A 49 -7.36 27.15 -6.72
N ASP A 50 -6.50 28.12 -7.02
CA ASP A 50 -5.29 28.40 -6.25
C ASP A 50 -5.58 28.69 -4.78
N GLU A 51 -6.67 29.39 -4.49
CA GLU A 51 -7.12 29.68 -3.12
C GLU A 51 -7.44 28.38 -2.36
N LEU A 52 -8.17 27.48 -3.00
CA LEU A 52 -8.56 26.21 -2.41
C LEU A 52 -7.35 25.29 -2.22
N PHE A 53 -6.44 25.26 -3.20
CA PHE A 53 -5.16 24.55 -3.09
C PHE A 53 -4.32 25.08 -1.93
N ALA A 54 -4.18 26.41 -1.80
CA ALA A 54 -3.41 27.04 -0.73
C ALA A 54 -3.98 26.68 0.65
N LYS A 55 -5.31 26.70 0.80
CA LYS A 55 -6.01 26.29 2.04
C LYS A 55 -5.68 24.85 2.43
N TYR A 56 -5.79 23.90 1.49
CA TYR A 56 -5.51 22.50 1.78
C TYR A 56 -4.03 22.21 2.00
N ARG A 57 -3.14 22.80 1.20
CA ARG A 57 -1.70 22.70 1.39
C ARG A 57 -1.30 23.18 2.79
N ARG A 58 -1.86 24.32 3.23
CA ARG A 58 -1.63 24.86 4.57
C ARG A 58 -2.07 23.86 5.65
N ALA A 59 -3.29 23.35 5.56
CA ALA A 59 -3.80 22.35 6.52
C ALA A 59 -2.97 21.07 6.60
N LEU A 60 -2.35 20.65 5.48
CA LEU A 60 -1.51 19.45 5.42
C LEU A 60 -0.06 19.66 5.87
N THR A 61 0.44 20.91 5.89
CA THR A 61 1.85 21.23 6.14
C THR A 61 2.08 22.01 7.43
N GLU A 62 1.07 22.69 7.96
CA GLU A 62 1.19 23.37 9.25
C GLU A 62 1.20 22.36 10.40
N PRO A 63 2.15 22.47 11.35
CA PRO A 63 2.14 21.66 12.56
C PRO A 63 0.85 21.93 13.35
N HIS A 64 -0.02 20.94 13.44
CA HIS A 64 -1.22 21.07 14.27
C HIS A 64 -0.83 20.91 15.73
N ALA A 65 -1.02 21.96 16.54
CA ALA A 65 -0.63 21.98 17.95
C ALA A 65 -1.47 21.08 18.88
N ASN A 66 -2.38 20.25 18.36
CA ASN A 66 -3.09 19.25 19.16
C ASN A 66 -2.52 17.85 18.95
N GLY A 67 -1.43 17.58 19.67
CA GLY A 67 -1.19 16.24 20.17
C GLY A 67 -2.25 15.89 21.21
N ARG A 68 -3.34 15.24 20.79
CA ARG A 68 -4.09 14.34 21.67
C ARG A 68 -4.19 12.97 21.01
N SER A 69 -3.24 12.14 21.43
CA SER A 69 -3.31 10.68 21.48
C SER A 69 -4.64 10.21 22.10
N GLY A 70 -5.19 9.11 21.56
CA GLY A 70 -6.28 8.31 22.11
C GLY A 70 -6.74 7.33 21.04
N SER A 71 -6.11 6.16 20.95
CA SER A 71 -6.40 4.90 21.67
C SER A 71 -7.49 4.08 21.01
#